data_AF-A0A5J4NQR3-F1
#
_entry.id   AF-A0A5J4NQR3-F1
#
_cell.length_a   1.000
_cell.length_b   1.000
_cell.length_c   1.000
_cell.angle_alpha   90.00
_cell.angle_beta   90.00
_cell.angle_gamma   90.00
#
_symmetry.space_group_name_H-M   'P 1'
#
loop_
_entity.id
_entity.type
_entity.pdbx_description
1 polymer ?
#
loop_
_entity_poly.entity_id
_entity_poly.type
_entity_poly.pdbx_seq_one_letter_code
_entity_poly.pdbx_strand_id
1 'polypeptide(L)'
;IFPSDQGAAFEGHLLKETCRLLGIKKTRATPYHPQGNGLVQRTNLTIKTLLHSFLERHQTDRWDELLPSCMLAYQASLRTTTRYTPAYLMFGRQLRLTPELLSPIPPPETLSLLDYVRNLRENPRTAVTMAQGHVKDAQRHQREQYDQQSSVQVYPVGCLYGGIAQK
;
A
#
# COMPACT_ATOMS: atom_id res chain seq x y z
N ILE A 1 -14.60 -4.74 -0.02
CA ILE A 1 -14.71 -4.05 1.29
C ILE A 1 -13.99 -2.73 1.16
N PHE A 2 -14.54 -1.63 1.67
CA PHE A 2 -13.91 -0.29 1.64
C PHE A 2 -13.57 0.14 3.08
N PRO A 3 -12.34 -0.10 3.55
CA PRO A 3 -11.88 0.41 4.82
C PRO A 3 -11.53 1.89 4.72
N SER A 4 -12.12 2.71 5.60
CA SER A 4 -11.79 4.12 5.73
C SER A 4 -11.65 4.50 7.19
N ASP A 5 -10.96 5.62 7.46
CA ASP A 5 -11.10 6.30 8.73
C ASP A 5 -12.51 6.93 8.88
N GLN A 6 -12.73 7.58 10.02
CA GLN A 6 -13.98 8.26 10.35
C GLN A 6 -13.98 9.73 9.91
N GLY A 7 -13.13 10.12 8.96
CA GLY A 7 -13.13 11.47 8.42
C GLY A 7 -14.48 11.82 7.78
N ALA A 8 -14.95 13.05 7.99
CA ALA A 8 -16.25 13.50 7.49
C ALA A 8 -16.44 13.29 5.98
N ALA A 9 -15.36 13.41 5.20
CA ALA A 9 -15.34 13.14 3.76
C ALA A 9 -15.73 11.69 3.41
N PHE A 10 -15.45 10.72 4.29
CA PHE A 10 -15.79 9.31 4.09
C PHE A 10 -17.11 8.90 4.76
N GLU A 11 -17.78 9.81 5.46
CA GLU A 11 -19.02 9.55 6.19
C GLU A 11 -20.26 10.17 5.53
N GLY A 12 -20.07 10.88 4.42
CA GLY A 12 -21.15 11.50 3.67
C GLY A 12 -22.18 10.49 3.14
N HIS A 13 -23.44 10.92 3.10
CA HIS A 13 -24.56 10.13 2.56
C HIS A 13 -24.29 9.65 1.13
N LEU A 14 -23.68 10.50 0.30
CA LEU A 14 -23.30 10.17 -1.07
C LEU A 14 -22.39 8.93 -1.13
N LEU A 15 -21.32 8.88 -0.33
CA LEU A 15 -20.38 7.75 -0.36
C LEU A 15 -21.05 6.46 0.14
N LYS A 16 -21.91 6.56 1.16
CA LYS A 16 -22.69 5.43 1.65
C LYS A 16 -23.58 4.84 0.54
N GLU A 17 -24.24 5.70 -0.22
CA GLU A 17 -25.13 5.29 -1.30
C GLU A 17 -24.37 4.72 -2.50
N THR A 18 -23.24 5.33 -2.88
CA THR A 18 -22.35 4.77 -3.91
C THR A 18 -21.85 3.38 -3.51
N CYS A 19 -21.43 3.19 -2.25
CA CYS A 19 -21.04 1.87 -1.76
C CYS A 19 -22.19 0.86 -1.82
N ARG A 20 -23.43 1.28 -1.51
CA ARG A 20 -24.62 0.42 -1.62
C ARG A 20 -24.86 -0.02 -3.06
N LEU A 21 -24.83 0.91 -4.01
CA LEU A 21 -25.06 0.64 -5.43
C LEU A 21 -23.99 -0.27 -6.03
N LEU A 22 -22.73 -0.12 -5.61
CA LEU A 22 -21.62 -0.95 -6.07
C LEU A 22 -21.47 -2.27 -5.31
N GLY A 23 -22.35 -2.57 -4.34
CA GLY A 23 -22.26 -3.78 -3.50
C GLY A 23 -21.01 -3.80 -2.60
N ILE A 24 -20.42 -2.64 -2.31
CA ILE A 24 -19.20 -2.51 -1.53
C ILE A 24 -19.56 -2.38 -0.05
N LYS A 25 -19.17 -3.36 0.77
CA LYS A 25 -19.25 -3.24 2.22
C LYS A 25 -18.22 -2.22 2.73
N LYS A 26 -18.68 -1.04 3.17
CA LYS A 26 -17.86 -0.05 3.89
C LYS A 26 -17.56 -0.54 5.31
N THR A 27 -16.32 -0.40 5.74
CA THR A 27 -15.85 -0.75 7.09
C THR A 27 -15.12 0.44 7.70
N ARG A 28 -15.35 0.69 9.00
CA ARG A 28 -14.70 1.78 9.73
C ARG A 28 -13.44 1.25 10.40
N ALA A 29 -12.33 1.97 10.27
CA ALA A 29 -11.20 1.79 11.18
C ALA A 29 -11.62 2.23 12.59
N THR A 30 -11.20 1.49 13.61
CA THR A 30 -11.44 1.85 15.00
C THR A 30 -10.72 3.17 15.33
N PRO A 31 -11.39 4.13 15.98
CA PRO A 31 -10.74 5.33 16.49
C PRO A 31 -9.55 4.93 17.38
N TYR A 32 -8.43 5.64 17.27
CA TYR A 32 -7.23 5.40 18.07
C TYR A 32 -6.57 4.02 17.92
N HIS A 33 -6.90 3.25 16.87
CA HIS A 33 -6.20 2.01 16.50
C HIS A 33 -5.54 2.14 15.11
N PRO A 34 -4.45 2.94 15.00
CA PRO A 34 -3.79 3.23 13.72
C PRO A 34 -3.21 1.99 13.03
N GLN A 35 -3.03 0.88 13.76
CA GLN A 35 -2.50 -0.38 13.23
C GLN A 35 -3.37 -0.96 12.10
N GLY A 36 -4.70 -0.79 12.15
CA GLY A 36 -5.60 -1.25 11.08
C GLY A 36 -5.45 -0.48 9.77
N ASN A 37 -4.99 0.78 9.83
CA ASN A 37 -4.76 1.65 8.67
C ASN A 37 -3.28 1.87 8.36
N GLY A 38 -2.35 1.24 9.09
CA GLY A 38 -0.91 1.51 9.00
C GLY A 38 -0.33 1.25 7.61
N LEU A 39 -0.86 0.26 6.86
CA LEU A 39 -0.41 -0.02 5.51
C LEU A 39 -0.80 1.09 4.52
N VAL A 40 -2.00 1.66 4.66
CA VAL A 40 -2.47 2.79 3.86
C VAL A 40 -1.68 4.04 4.22
N GLN A 41 -1.50 4.31 5.51
CA GLN A 41 -0.70 5.45 5.98
C GLN A 41 0.74 5.39 5.48
N ARG A 42 1.38 4.22 5.57
CA ARG A 42 2.75 4.02 5.06
C ARG A 42 2.82 4.19 3.55
N THR A 43 1.83 3.71 2.83
CA THR A 43 1.74 3.90 1.37
C THR A 43 1.60 5.38 1.02
N ASN A 44 0.71 6.10 1.71
CA ASN A 44 0.53 7.53 1.53
C ASN A 44 1.80 8.31 1.86
N LEU A 45 2.52 7.92 2.91
CA LEU A 45 3.81 8.50 3.25
C LEU A 45 4.83 8.29 2.12
N THR A 46 4.95 7.07 1.60
CA THR A 46 5.86 6.77 0.48
C THR A 46 5.55 7.63 -0.76
N ILE A 47 4.26 7.76 -1.12
CA ILE A 47 3.85 8.58 -2.26
C ILE A 47 4.19 10.06 -2.02
N LYS A 48 3.92 10.58 -0.81
CA LYS A 48 4.29 11.96 -0.44
C LYS A 48 5.79 12.19 -0.48
N THR A 49 6.59 11.28 0.04
CA THR A 49 8.06 11.36 0.00
C THR A 49 8.56 11.38 -1.44
N LEU A 50 8.03 10.49 -2.29
CA LEU A 50 8.40 10.44 -3.70
C LEU A 50 8.04 11.76 -4.40
N LEU A 51 6.82 12.26 -4.20
CA LEU A 51 6.38 13.53 -4.76
C LEU A 51 7.28 14.69 -4.32
N HIS A 52 7.63 14.74 -3.03
CA HIS A 52 8.54 15.75 -2.50
C HIS A 52 9.92 15.71 -3.18
N SER A 53 10.50 14.52 -3.35
CA SER A 53 11.78 14.35 -4.05
C SER A 53 11.73 14.80 -5.52
N PHE A 54 10.59 14.66 -6.20
CA PHE A 54 10.42 15.18 -7.56
C PHE A 54 10.30 16.71 -7.56
N LEU A 55 9.55 17.28 -6.62
CA LEU A 55 9.40 18.74 -6.49
C LEU A 55 10.73 19.43 -6.22
N GLU A 56 11.55 18.90 -5.30
CA GLU A 56 12.89 19.43 -5.00
C GLU A 56 13.81 19.42 -6.23
N ARG A 57 13.75 18.36 -7.05
CA ARG A 57 14.57 18.23 -8.26
C ARG A 57 14.14 19.14 -9.40
N HIS A 58 12.84 19.40 -9.52
CA HIS A 58 12.26 20.16 -10.62
C HIS A 58 11.96 21.63 -10.27
N GLN A 59 12.13 22.06 -9.02
CA GLN A 59 11.87 23.43 -8.52
C GLN A 59 10.53 23.98 -9.04
N THR A 60 9.47 23.17 -8.94
CA THR A 60 8.18 23.48 -9.56
C THR A 60 7.05 23.39 -8.55
N ASP A 61 6.11 24.33 -8.63
CA ASP A 61 4.87 24.29 -7.83
C ASP A 61 3.79 23.41 -8.48
N ARG A 62 4.06 22.85 -9.67
CA ARG A 62 3.13 22.02 -10.48
C ARG A 62 3.20 20.54 -10.08
N TRP A 63 2.86 20.25 -8.84
CA TRP A 63 2.91 18.89 -8.28
C TRP A 63 1.95 17.91 -8.98
N ASP A 64 0.84 18.42 -9.51
CA ASP A 64 -0.20 17.70 -10.22
C ASP A 64 0.31 17.09 -11.54
N GLU A 65 1.23 17.76 -12.22
CA GLU A 65 1.87 17.25 -13.43
C GLU A 65 2.96 16.22 -13.17
N LEU A 66 3.58 16.29 -12.00
CA LEU A 66 4.55 15.31 -11.56
C LEU A 66 3.88 14.04 -11.02
N LEU A 67 2.60 14.10 -10.67
CA LEU A 67 1.86 12.99 -10.08
C LEU A 67 1.87 11.72 -10.94
N PRO A 68 1.63 11.74 -12.27
CA PRO A 68 1.72 10.55 -13.10
C PRO A 68 3.12 9.91 -13.09
N SER A 69 4.18 10.73 -13.14
CA SER A 69 5.57 10.27 -13.07
C SER A 69 5.89 9.65 -11.71
N CYS A 70 5.42 10.26 -10.63
CA CYS A 70 5.54 9.71 -9.27
C CYS A 70 4.82 8.38 -9.15
N MET A 71 3.59 8.28 -9.67
CA MET A 71 2.84 7.02 -9.65
C MET A 71 3.53 5.94 -10.49
N LEU A 72 4.08 6.27 -11.65
CA LEU A 72 4.86 5.33 -12.45
C LEU A 72 6.08 4.81 -11.69
N ALA A 73 6.85 5.71 -11.07
CA ALA A 73 8.00 5.35 -10.26
C ALA A 73 7.61 4.49 -9.05
N TYR A 74 6.50 4.82 -8.37
CA TYR A 74 5.96 3.99 -7.28
C TYR A 74 5.57 2.58 -7.76
N GLN A 75 4.90 2.48 -8.92
CA GLN A 75 4.43 1.20 -9.48
C GLN A 75 5.58 0.32 -9.98
N ALA A 76 6.68 0.92 -10.43
CA ALA A 76 7.88 0.23 -10.92
C ALA A 76 8.92 -0.06 -9.83
N SER A 77 8.81 0.55 -8.65
CA SER A 77 9.78 0.37 -7.56
C SER A 77 9.54 -0.92 -6.77
N LEU A 78 10.63 -1.62 -6.44
CA LEU A 78 10.59 -2.80 -5.58
C LEU A 78 10.20 -2.42 -4.15
N ARG A 79 9.19 -3.10 -3.60
CA ARG A 79 8.80 -2.93 -2.20
C ARG A 79 9.50 -3.96 -1.33
N THR A 80 10.15 -3.52 -0.27
CA THR A 80 10.88 -4.42 0.65
C THR A 80 9.97 -5.44 1.33
N THR A 81 8.73 -5.05 1.66
CA THR A 81 7.77 -5.91 2.36
C THR A 81 7.22 -7.03 1.49
N THR A 82 6.99 -6.78 0.20
CA THR A 82 6.48 -7.81 -0.73
C THR A 82 7.60 -8.48 -1.52
N ARG A 83 8.75 -7.82 -1.67
CA ARG A 83 9.87 -8.13 -2.58
C ARG A 83 9.53 -8.08 -4.07
N TYR A 84 8.38 -7.51 -4.41
CA TYR A 84 7.90 -7.36 -5.79
C TYR A 84 7.49 -5.90 -6.05
N THR A 85 7.47 -5.50 -7.32
CA THR A 85 6.91 -4.22 -7.71
C THR A 85 5.37 -4.30 -7.69
N PRO A 86 4.67 -3.21 -7.31
CA PRO A 86 3.21 -3.17 -7.35
C PRO A 86 2.63 -3.53 -8.73
N ALA A 87 3.23 -3.04 -9.81
CA ALA A 87 2.76 -3.31 -11.15
C ALA A 87 2.90 -4.79 -11.54
N TYR A 88 3.97 -5.45 -11.10
CA TYR A 88 4.15 -6.88 -11.36
C TYR A 88 3.08 -7.71 -10.65
N LEU A 89 2.76 -7.39 -9.40
CA LEU A 89 1.70 -8.08 -8.65
C LEU A 89 0.30 -7.84 -9.23
N MET A 90 0.06 -6.69 -9.87
CA MET A 90 -1.24 -6.33 -10.43
C MET A 90 -1.43 -6.82 -11.87
N PHE A 91 -0.40 -6.71 -12.71
CA PHE A 91 -0.48 -6.96 -14.15
C PHE A 91 0.31 -8.20 -14.60
N GLY A 92 1.08 -8.82 -13.72
CA GLY A 92 1.92 -9.97 -14.05
C GLY A 92 3.13 -9.65 -14.93
N ARG A 93 3.45 -8.38 -15.14
CA ARG A 93 4.55 -7.91 -15.99
C ARG A 93 5.28 -6.75 -15.33
N GLN A 94 6.58 -6.66 -15.57
CA GLN A 94 7.35 -5.48 -15.19
C GLN A 94 6.98 -4.32 -16.10
N LEU A 95 6.84 -3.13 -15.52
CA LEU A 95 6.66 -1.91 -16.31
C LEU A 95 7.99 -1.54 -16.94
N ARG A 96 7.98 -1.28 -18.25
CA ARG A 96 9.14 -0.71 -18.91
C ARG A 96 9.16 0.79 -18.70
N LEU A 97 10.25 1.29 -18.12
CA LEU A 97 10.45 2.72 -17.91
C LEU A 97 11.03 3.39 -19.16
N THR A 98 10.95 4.73 -19.22
CA THR A 98 11.42 5.50 -20.39
C THR A 98 12.87 5.21 -20.81
N PRO A 99 13.86 5.00 -19.91
CA PRO A 99 15.21 4.62 -20.34
C PRO A 99 15.27 3.22 -20.96
N GLU A 100 14.43 2.30 -20.48
CA GLU A 100 14.36 0.93 -20.98
C GLU A 100 13.69 0.88 -22.35
N LEU A 101 12.76 1.79 -22.64
CA LEU A 101 12.11 1.88 -23.96
C LEU A 101 13.12 2.25 -25.07
N LEU A 102 14.14 3.04 -24.72
CA LEU A 102 15.23 3.41 -25.63
C LEU A 102 16.24 2.27 -25.84
N SER A 103 16.15 1.20 -25.03
CA SER A 103 17.03 0.04 -25.15
C SER A 103 16.51 -0.94 -26.20
N PRO A 104 17.39 -1.55 -27.03
CA PRO A 104 17.00 -2.58 -27.97
C PRO A 104 16.22 -3.69 -27.26
N ILE A 105 15.14 -4.16 -27.89
CA ILE A 105 14.40 -5.31 -27.38
C ILE A 105 15.32 -6.53 -27.54
N PRO A 106 15.69 -7.24 -26.46
CA PRO A 106 16.45 -8.46 -26.61
C PRO A 106 15.65 -9.42 -27.50
N PRO A 107 16.31 -10.19 -28.38
CA PRO A 107 15.61 -11.15 -29.21
C PRO A 107 14.74 -12.04 -28.31
N PRO A 108 13.50 -12.34 -28.71
CA PRO A 108 12.59 -13.12 -27.88
C PRO A 108 13.30 -14.42 -27.51
N GLU A 109 13.36 -14.71 -26.20
CA GLU A 109 13.76 -16.02 -25.71
C GLU A 109 12.98 -17.07 -26.51
N THR A 110 13.62 -18.17 -26.88
CA THR A 110 13.03 -19.28 -27.65
C THR A 110 12.02 -20.08 -26.81
N LEU A 111 11.17 -19.39 -26.06
CA LEU A 111 10.03 -19.93 -25.37
C LEU A 111 8.96 -20.30 -26.39
N SER A 112 8.49 -21.54 -26.32
CA SER A 112 7.26 -21.93 -26.99
C SER A 112 6.12 -21.00 -26.55
N LEU A 113 5.22 -20.65 -27.47
CA LEU A 113 4.02 -19.88 -27.17
C LEU A 113 3.24 -20.47 -25.97
N LEU A 114 3.21 -21.80 -25.87
CA LEU A 114 2.54 -22.50 -24.76
C LEU A 114 3.22 -22.25 -23.42
N ASP A 115 4.56 -22.24 -23.39
CA ASP A 115 5.33 -21.96 -22.17
C ASP A 115 5.23 -20.50 -21.77
N TYR A 116 5.21 -19.57 -22.74
CA TYR A 116 4.95 -18.15 -22.48
C TYR A 116 3.57 -17.94 -21.82
N VAL A 117 2.51 -18.51 -22.40
CA VAL A 117 1.14 -18.39 -21.85
C VAL A 117 1.04 -19.03 -20.47
N ARG A 118 1.70 -20.18 -20.26
CA ARG A 118 1.76 -20.83 -18.94
C ARG A 118 2.45 -19.93 -17.92
N ASN A 119 3.62 -19.39 -18.25
CA ASN A 119 4.39 -18.50 -17.37
C ASN A 119 3.62 -17.22 -17.03
N LEU A 120 2.93 -16.61 -18.02
CA LEU A 120 2.12 -15.41 -17.79
C LEU A 120 0.96 -15.67 -16.82
N ARG A 121 0.44 -16.90 -16.75
CA ARG A 121 -0.63 -17.27 -15.81
C ARG A 121 -0.10 -17.64 -14.44
N GLU A 122 0.97 -18.43 -14.37
CA GLU A 122 1.44 -19.04 -13.12
C GLU A 122 2.41 -18.14 -12.35
N ASN A 123 3.25 -17.37 -13.03
CA ASN A 123 4.25 -16.52 -12.36
C ASN A 123 3.60 -15.44 -11.49
N PRO A 124 2.57 -14.70 -11.95
CA PRO A 124 1.94 -13.68 -11.12
C PRO A 124 1.22 -14.29 -9.91
N ARG A 125 0.57 -15.46 -10.09
CA ARG A 125 -0.09 -16.18 -9.00
C ARG A 125 0.89 -16.59 -7.93
N THR A 126 2.00 -17.18 -8.34
CA THR A 126 3.08 -17.60 -7.45
C THR A 126 3.67 -16.39 -6.73
N ALA A 127 3.90 -15.30 -7.45
CA ALA A 127 4.41 -14.06 -6.88
C ALA A 127 3.45 -13.44 -5.86
N VAL A 128 2.14 -13.45 -6.11
CA VAL A 128 1.13 -12.99 -5.14
C VAL A 128 1.16 -13.86 -3.88
N THR A 129 1.22 -15.18 -4.02
CA THR A 129 1.32 -16.10 -2.88
C THR A 129 2.59 -15.84 -2.06
N MET A 130 3.74 -15.68 -2.72
CA MET A 130 5.00 -15.35 -2.06
C MET A 130 4.95 -13.98 -1.37
N ALA A 131 4.39 -12.97 -2.05
CA ALA A 131 4.23 -11.63 -1.49
C ALA A 131 3.35 -11.64 -0.23
N GLN A 132 2.27 -12.42 -0.23
CA GLN A 132 1.42 -12.61 0.95
C GLN A 132 2.19 -13.28 2.09
N GLY A 133 3.03 -14.28 1.79
CA GLY A 133 3.94 -14.90 2.76
C GLY A 133 4.87 -13.85 3.39
N HIS A 134 5.59 -13.09 2.57
CA HIS A 134 6.49 -12.04 3.05
C HIS A 134 5.79 -10.97 3.90
N VAL A 135 4.56 -10.58 3.53
CA VAL A 135 3.77 -9.61 4.30
C VAL A 135 3.38 -10.19 5.67
N LYS A 136 2.96 -11.46 5.73
CA LYS A 136 2.65 -12.13 7.00
C LYS A 136 3.89 -12.24 7.89
N ASP A 137 5.03 -12.60 7.31
CA ASP A 137 6.29 -12.68 8.05
C ASP A 137 6.68 -11.30 8.59
N ALA A 138 6.62 -10.26 7.76
CA ALA A 138 6.91 -8.89 8.19
C ALA A 138 5.97 -8.43 9.33
N GLN A 139 4.68 -8.76 9.25
CA GLN A 139 3.71 -8.50 10.32
C GLN A 139 4.05 -9.27 11.61
N ARG A 140 4.47 -10.53 11.50
CA ARG A 140 4.90 -11.35 12.64
C ARG A 140 6.11 -10.74 13.34
N HIS A 141 7.16 -10.39 12.58
CA HIS A 141 8.34 -9.74 13.14
C HIS A 141 8.02 -8.40 13.79
N GLN A 142 7.16 -7.58 13.15
CA GLN A 142 6.71 -6.31 13.72
C GLN A 142 5.94 -6.49 15.03
N ARG A 143 5.12 -7.54 15.13
CA ARG A 143 4.41 -7.89 16.37
C ARG A 143 5.39 -8.32 17.45
N GLU A 144 6.32 -9.22 17.15
CA GLU A 144 7.31 -9.69 18.13
C GLU A 144 8.16 -8.53 18.69
N GLN A 145 8.58 -7.60 17.83
CA GLN A 145 9.29 -6.39 18.26
C GLN A 145 8.44 -5.49 19.15
N TYR A 146 7.16 -5.33 18.82
CA TYR A 146 6.23 -4.56 19.64
C TYR A 146 6.04 -5.21 21.01
N ASP A 147 5.78 -6.53 21.05
CA ASP A 147 5.56 -7.28 22.29
C ASP A 147 6.78 -7.22 23.22
N GLN A 148 8.00 -7.15 22.67
CA GLN A 148 9.24 -6.95 23.45
C GLN A 148 9.43 -5.52 23.97
N GLN A 149 8.92 -4.52 23.25
CA GLN A 149 9.04 -3.10 23.61
C GLN A 149 7.87 -2.59 24.45
N SER A 150 6.73 -3.28 24.44
CA SER A 150 5.58 -2.97 25.26
C SER A 150 5.83 -3.43 26.69
N SER A 151 6.12 -2.52 27.62
CA SER A 151 5.94 -2.83 29.03
C SER A 151 4.44 -2.97 29.30
N VAL A 152 4.02 -4.06 29.95
CA VAL A 152 2.65 -4.24 30.37
C VAL A 152 2.32 -3.15 31.40
N GLN A 153 1.64 -2.09 30.97
CA GLN A 153 1.02 -1.15 31.92
C GLN A 153 -0.15 -1.89 32.57
N VAL A 154 0.10 -2.45 33.76
CA VAL A 154 -0.97 -2.94 34.65
C VAL A 154 -1.70 -1.72 35.16
N TYR A 155 -2.87 -1.42 34.59
CA TYR A 155 -3.77 -0.44 35.15
C TYR A 155 -4.49 -1.06 36.35
N PRO A 156 -4.33 -0.54 37.57
CA PRO A 156 -5.11 -1.00 38.70
C PRO A 156 -6.60 -0.71 38.49
N VAL A 157 -7.44 -1.64 38.91
CA VAL A 157 -8.91 -1.54 38.83
C VAL A 157 -9.36 -0.28 39.59
N GLY A 158 -9.81 0.74 38.86
CA GLY A 158 -10.28 2.02 39.43
C GLY A 158 -9.90 3.28 38.63
N CYS A 159 -8.94 3.23 37.70
CA CYS A 159 -8.42 4.43 37.04
C CYS A 159 -9.21 4.96 35.82
N LEU A 160 -10.46 4.53 35.58
CA LEU A 160 -11.27 5.03 34.45
C LEU A 160 -12.33 6.09 34.79
N TYR A 161 -12.34 6.63 36.01
CA TYR A 161 -13.19 7.77 36.37
C TYR A 161 -12.38 8.83 37.12
N GLY A 162 -11.78 9.77 36.39
CA GLY A 162 -10.98 10.84 36.99
C GLY A 162 -10.41 11.81 35.96
N GLY A 163 -11.25 12.35 35.08
CA GLY A 163 -10.82 13.33 34.08
C GLY A 163 -11.94 14.21 33.53
N ILE A 164 -13.08 14.27 34.22
CA ILE A 164 -14.17 15.21 33.92
C ILE A 164 -14.22 16.22 35.07
N ALA A 165 -13.40 17.27 35.01
CA ALA A 165 -13.62 18.56 35.69
C ALA A 165 -12.42 19.50 35.49
N GLN A 166 -12.68 20.63 34.81
CA GLN A 166 -12.01 21.95 34.93
C GLN A 166 -10.52 22.00 34.51
N LYS A 167 -10.10 22.82 33.54
CA LYS A 167 -10.34 24.25 33.31
C LYS A 167 -10.03 24.59 31.85
#